data_AF-A0A453MQI7-F1
#
_entry.id   AF-A0A453MQI7-F1
#
_cell.length_a   1.000
_cell.length_b   1.000
_cell.length_c   1.000
_cell.angle_alpha   90.00
_cell.angle_beta   90.00
_cell.angle_gamma   90.00
#
_symmetry.space_group_name_H-M   'P 1'
#
loop_
_entity.id
_entity.type
_entity.pdbx_description
1 polymer ?
#
loop_
_entity_poly.entity_id
_entity_poly.type
_entity_poly.pdbx_seq_one_letter_code
_entity_poly.pdbx_strand_id
1 'polypeptide(L)' 'MDVHLLREEGRAIQSELKQISDIENQAVGLKGILDQLPRAHASEFRSEISGLASQVKKEKRVLNSALTKIVNYGVPI' A
#
# COMPACT_ATOMS: atom_id res chain seq x y z
N MET A 1 10.73 -17.52 -19.52
CA MET A 1 10.40 -16.24 -18.89
C MET A 1 11.68 -15.44 -18.81
N ASP A 2 11.69 -14.21 -19.33
CA ASP A 2 12.91 -13.40 -19.43
C ASP A 2 13.29 -12.82 -18.06
N VAL A 3 14.53 -13.05 -17.61
CA VAL A 3 15.06 -12.55 -16.33
C VAL A 3 15.10 -11.03 -16.31
N HIS A 4 15.33 -10.37 -17.45
CA HIS A 4 15.31 -8.92 -17.55
C HIS A 4 13.91 -8.36 -17.30
N LEU A 5 12.89 -8.99 -17.92
CA LEU A 5 11.49 -8.63 -17.69
C LEU A 5 11.09 -8.81 -16.22
N LEU A 6 11.45 -9.94 -15.61
CA LEU A 6 11.16 -10.19 -14.20
C LEU A 6 11.79 -9.15 -13.26
N ARG A 7 12.99 -8.69 -13.58
CA ARG A 7 13.66 -7.64 -12.80
C ARG A 7 12.98 -6.28 -12.97
N GLU A 8 12.55 -5.93 -14.17
CA GLU A 8 11.81 -4.69 -14.43
C GLU A 8 10.48 -4.67 -13.69
N GLU A 9 9.70 -5.74 -13.79
CA GLU A 9 8.46 -5.92 -13.04
C GLU A 9 8.69 -5.86 -11.52
N GLY A 10 9.77 -6.50 -11.04
CA GLY A 10 10.18 -6.42 -9.64
C GLY A 10 10.41 -4.99 -9.15
N ARG A 11 11.09 -4.17 -9.95
CA ARG A 11 11.34 -2.75 -9.62
C ARG A 11 10.06 -1.92 -9.68
N ALA A 12 9.18 -2.19 -10.64
CA ALA A 12 7.88 -1.53 -10.72
C ALA A 12 7.06 -1.81 -9.45
N ILE A 13 7.00 -3.08 -9.02
CA ILE A 13 6.31 -3.47 -7.79
C ILE A 13 6.93 -2.79 -6.55
N GLN A 14 8.26 -2.70 -6.45
CA GLN A 14 8.91 -1.95 -5.35
C GLN A 14 8.51 -0.47 -5.34
N SER A 15 8.42 0.16 -6.52
CA SER A 15 7.97 1.56 -6.64
C SER A 15 6.52 1.71 -6.18
N GLU A 16 5.62 0.82 -6.58
CA GLU A 16 4.22 0.85 -6.12
C GLU A 16 4.11 0.61 -4.61
N LEU A 17 4.87 -0.33 -4.04
CA LEU A 17 4.92 -0.57 -2.60
C LEU A 17 5.38 0.66 -1.80
N LYS A 18 6.28 1.47 -2.38
CA LYS A 18 6.68 2.75 -1.80
C LYS A 18 5.53 3.75 -1.80
N GLN A 19 4.83 3.91 -2.92
CA GLN A 19 3.66 4.80 -3.01
C GLN A 19 2.55 4.37 -2.05
N ILE A 20 2.30 3.06 -1.93
CA ILE A 20 1.36 2.50 -0.94
C ILE A 20 1.75 2.89 0.49
N SER A 21 3.05 2.84 0.82
CA SER A 21 3.52 3.23 2.14
C SER A 21 3.31 4.72 2.41
N ASP A 22 3.46 5.57 1.38
CA ASP A 22 3.15 7.00 1.48
C ASP A 22 1.65 7.23 1.72
N ILE A 23 0.77 6.49 1.03
CA ILE A 23 -0.69 6.53 1.26
C ILE A 23 -1.05 6.09 2.68
N GLU A 24 -0.43 5.00 3.18
CA GLU A 24 -0.65 4.56 4.57
C GLU A 24 -0.26 5.65 5.58
N ASN A 25 0.86 6.33 5.36
CA ASN A 25 1.29 7.44 6.22
C ASN A 25 0.33 8.63 6.16
N GLN A 26 -0.16 8.99 4.96
CA GLN A 26 -1.17 10.04 4.80
C GLN A 26 -2.48 9.68 5.51
N ALA A 27 -2.95 8.44 5.39
CA ALA A 27 -4.16 7.98 6.07
C ALA A 27 -4.02 8.04 7.60
N VAL A 28 -2.84 7.71 8.15
CA VAL A 28 -2.55 7.86 9.58
C VAL A 28 -2.60 9.33 10.00
N GLY A 29 -2.00 10.23 9.21
CA GLY A 29 -2.05 11.67 9.45
C GLY A 29 -3.48 12.22 9.47
N LEU A 30 -4.28 11.87 8.46
CA LEU A 30 -5.68 12.28 8.37
C LEU A 30 -6.50 11.74 9.54
N LYS A 31 -6.29 10.49 9.95
CA LYS A 31 -6.94 9.92 11.13
C LYS A 31 -6.62 10.73 12.38
N GLY A 32 -5.36 11.14 12.56
CA GLY A 32 -4.95 11.98 13.69
C GLY A 32 -5.63 13.35 13.71
N ILE A 33 -5.93 13.94 12.54
CA ILE A 33 -6.72 15.17 12.43
C ILE A 33 -8.18 14.90 12.80
N LEU A 34 -8.78 13.84 12.24
CA LEU A 34 -10.18 13.48 12.52
C LEU A 34 -10.41 13.11 13.99
N ASP A 35 -9.41 12.58 14.68
CA ASP A 35 -9.48 12.25 16.10
C ASP A 35 -9.61 13.50 16.99
N GLN A 36 -9.23 14.68 16.49
CA GLN A 36 -9.38 15.97 17.18
C GLN A 36 -10.77 16.61 16.94
N LEU A 37 -11.54 16.11 15.97
CA LEU A 37 -12.87 16.64 15.65
C LEU A 37 -13.97 15.95 16.46
N PRO A 38 -15.08 16.65 16.78
CA PRO A 38 -16.24 16.04 17.39
C PRO A 38 -16.79 14.89 16.54
N ARG A 39 -17.13 13.77 17.18
CA ARG A 39 -17.50 12.52 16.50
C ARG A 39 -18.60 12.69 15.45
N ALA A 40 -19.60 13.53 15.71
CA ALA A 40 -20.71 13.80 14.79
C ALA A 40 -20.26 14.36 13.43
N HIS A 41 -19.14 15.10 13.39
CA HIS A 41 -18.60 15.70 12.17
C HIS A 41 -17.56 14.82 11.48
N ALA A 42 -16.98 13.85 12.18
CA ALA A 42 -15.87 13.04 11.69
C ALA A 42 -16.25 11.60 11.34
N SER A 43 -17.44 11.13 11.71
CA SER A 43 -17.80 9.70 11.61
C SER A 43 -17.77 9.17 10.18
N GLU A 44 -18.28 9.94 9.22
CA GLU A 44 -18.28 9.57 7.79
C GLU A 44 -16.84 9.47 7.26
N PHE A 45 -16.05 10.53 7.44
CA PHE A 45 -14.64 10.56 7.04
C PHE A 45 -13.80 9.43 7.70
N ARG A 46 -14.05 9.12 8.97
CA ARG A 46 -13.35 8.00 9.65
C ARG A 46 -13.69 6.66 9.01
N SER A 47 -14.93 6.50 8.53
CA SER A 47 -15.40 5.28 7.86
C SER A 47 -14.75 5.15 6.48
N GLU A 48 -14.71 6.24 5.71
CA GLU A 48 -14.04 6.30 4.41
C GLU A 48 -12.54 5.99 4.52
N ILE A 49 -11.84 6.64 5.44
CA ILE A 49 -10.40 6.40 5.67
C ILE A 49 -10.15 4.95 6.09
N SER A 50 -11.00 4.39 6.94
CA SER A 50 -10.85 2.98 7.36
C SER A 50 -11.09 2.01 6.20
N GLY A 51 -12.05 2.32 5.33
CA GLY A 51 -12.29 1.57 4.09
C GLY A 51 -11.09 1.62 3.15
N LEU A 52 -10.56 2.82 2.88
CA LEU A 52 -9.38 3.02 2.05
C LEU A 52 -8.15 2.31 2.62
N ALA A 53 -7.90 2.44 3.93
CA ALA A 53 -6.78 1.76 4.59
C ALA A 53 -6.89 0.22 4.47
N SER A 54 -8.11 -0.33 4.52
CA SER A 54 -8.35 -1.77 4.32
C SER A 54 -8.05 -2.20 2.88
N GLN A 55 -8.47 -1.39 1.90
CA GLN A 55 -8.19 -1.61 0.49
C GLN A 55 -6.68 -1.60 0.20
N VAL A 56 -5.98 -0.55 0.66
CA VAL A 56 -4.54 -0.38 0.50
C VAL A 56 -3.75 -1.54 1.12
N LYS A 57 -4.15 -2.02 2.31
CA LYS A 57 -3.53 -3.20 2.93
C LYS A 57 -3.68 -4.48 2.09
N LYS A 58 -4.81 -4.66 1.42
CA LYS A 58 -5.03 -5.82 0.54
C LYS A 58 -4.12 -5.73 -0.68
N GLU A 59 -4.07 -4.57 -1.33
CA GLU A 59 -3.20 -4.33 -2.49
C GLU A 59 -1.72 -4.53 -2.13
N LYS A 60 -1.27 -3.97 -1.00
CA LYS A 60 0.07 -4.18 -0.44
C LYS A 60 0.40 -5.66 -0.29
N ARG A 61 -0.53 -6.46 0.22
CA ARG A 61 -0.33 -7.90 0.41
C ARG A 61 -0.18 -8.63 -0.92
N VAL A 62 -0.99 -8.27 -1.93
CA VAL A 62 -0.91 -8.86 -3.28
C VAL A 62 0.44 -8.54 -3.92
N LEU A 63 0.87 -7.28 -3.88
CA LEU A 63 2.13 -6.84 -4.45
C LEU A 63 3.34 -7.48 -3.76
N ASN A 64 3.35 -7.56 -2.43
CA ASN A 64 4.42 -8.26 -1.71
C ASN A 64 4.49 -9.76 -2.06
N SER A 65 3.34 -10.40 -2.27
CA SER A 65 3.28 -11.80 -2.72
C SER A 65 3.86 -11.95 -4.13
N ALA A 66 3.53 -11.04 -5.05
CA ALA A 66 4.10 -11.02 -6.40
C ALA A 66 5.63 -10.79 -6.37
N LEU A 67 6.09 -9.80 -5.61
CA LEU A 67 7.51 -9.49 -5.45
C LEU A 67 8.29 -10.68 -4.89
N THR A 68 7.74 -11.34 -3.86
CA THR A 68 8.35 -12.53 -3.25
C THR A 68 8.50 -13.66 -4.27
N LYS A 69 7.51 -13.87 -5.15
CA LYS A 69 7.63 -14.87 -6.22
C LYS A 69 8.78 -14.54 -7.17
N ILE A 70 8.95 -13.27 -7.56
CA ILE A 70 10.04 -12.83 -8.44
C ILE A 70 11.40 -13.09 -7.77
N VAL A 71 11.57 -12.67 -6.52
CA VAL A 71 12.81 -12.90 -5.76
C VAL A 71 13.13 -14.40 -5.64
N ASN A 72 12.11 -15.24 -5.39
CA ASN A 72 12.27 -16.68 -5.27
C ASN A 72 12.69 -17.38 -6.58
N TYR A 73 12.53 -16.73 -7.74
CA TYR A 73 13.12 -17.20 -9.00
C TYR A 73 14.62 -16.91 -9.13
N GLY A 74 15.26 -16.39 -8.06
CA GLY A 74 16.69 -16.05 -8.06
C GLY A 74 16.98 -14.74 -8.80
N VAL A 75 15.96 -13.92 -9.06
CA VAL A 75 16.11 -12.61 -9.71
C VAL A 75 16.41 -11.58 -8.61
N PRO A 76 17.60 -10.95 -8.60
CA PRO A 76 17.88 -9.88 -7.65
C PRO A 76 17.24 -8.58 -8.16
N ILE A 77 16.42 -7.99 -7.30
CA ILE A 77 15.59 -6.80 -7.57
C ILE A 77 16.16 -5.61 -6.82
#